data_AF-A0A1I6M9F6-F1
#
_entry.id   AF-A0A1I6M9F6-F1
#
_cell.length_a   1.000
_cell.length_b   1.000
_cell.length_c   1.000
_cell.angle_alpha   90.00
_cell.angle_beta   90.00
_cell.angle_gamma   90.00
#
_symmetry.space_group_name_H-M   'P 1'
#
loop_
_entity.id
_entity.type
_entity.pdbx_description
1 polymer ?
#
loop_
_entity_poly.entity_id
_entity_poly.type
_entity_poly.pdbx_seq_one_letter_code
_entity_poly.pdbx_strand_id
1 'polypeptide(L)'
;MIATCGRDVPLRALLDSIPSDCADRVRIVVVDQNDDDRLIPLLASVRADLSLEHLRVPFQHASRARNLGARHASTEWVAFPDDDATFLPMALERFFALENTSLDVIGGQIVDEAGAPHLIAWLDHDAAITRDTLDFTFVESSFFIRRDVFLRIDGFDPLFGPGAPFPAAEGADLMRRLWHEGTALRTLYTPSIQLYHPEKSTDETPTGRDRVRRFAFAEGAFVARHLRVLPKAPVLRKLVLRIGGVCLTRSEKRRRKIAYLAGFFRGFFAYIHLQRARLRIEQPSYEPEQR
;
A
#
# COMPACT_ATOMS: atom_id res chain seq x y z
N MET A 1 9.75 6.77 -4.22
CA MET A 1 8.89 7.84 -3.66
C MET A 1 8.61 7.50 -2.22
N ILE A 2 8.96 8.38 -1.28
CA ILE A 2 8.83 8.12 0.15
C ILE A 2 7.84 9.14 0.71
N ALA A 3 6.64 8.70 1.09
CA ALA A 3 5.69 9.54 1.79
C ALA A 3 5.96 9.41 3.29
N THR A 4 6.28 10.53 3.95
CA THR A 4 6.67 10.50 5.37
C THR A 4 5.86 11.51 6.18
N CYS A 5 5.60 11.16 7.44
CA CYS A 5 4.91 12.00 8.42
C CYS A 5 5.34 11.58 9.82
N GLY A 6 5.85 12.52 10.60
CA GLY A 6 6.22 12.34 11.99
C GLY A 6 7.51 11.54 12.25
N ARG A 7 8.20 11.03 11.21
CA ARG A 7 9.37 10.15 11.34
C ARG A 7 10.62 10.79 10.75
N ASP A 8 11.73 10.67 11.48
CA ASP A 8 13.06 11.10 11.08
C ASP A 8 14.07 9.94 11.13
N VAL A 9 14.25 9.28 12.27
CA VAL A 9 15.23 8.18 12.43
C VAL A 9 14.97 7.00 11.48
N PRO A 10 13.73 6.47 11.34
CA PRO A 10 13.45 5.40 10.38
C PRO A 10 13.68 5.83 8.92
N LEU A 11 13.36 7.08 8.59
CA LEU A 11 13.60 7.63 7.26
C LEU A 11 15.10 7.68 6.95
N ARG A 12 15.93 8.07 7.93
CA ARG A 12 17.39 8.03 7.78
C ARG A 12 17.89 6.61 7.49
N ALA A 13 17.36 5.60 8.20
CA ALA A 13 17.74 4.21 7.97
C ALA A 13 17.37 3.73 6.56
N LEU A 14 16.19 4.11 6.05
CA LEU A 14 15.81 3.83 4.66
C LEU A 14 16.80 4.45 3.67
N LEU A 15 17.13 5.73 3.84
CA LEU A 15 18.04 6.44 2.93
C LEU A 15 19.45 5.84 2.96
N ASP A 16 19.93 5.42 4.13
CA ASP A 16 21.23 4.76 4.30
C ASP A 16 21.29 3.35 3.73
N SER A 17 20.14 2.70 3.60
CA SER A 17 20.06 1.34 3.05
C SER A 17 20.33 1.26 1.56
N ILE A 18 20.33 2.40 0.86
CA ILE A 18 20.60 2.48 -0.57
C ILE A 18 22.11 2.36 -0.79
N PRO A 19 22.61 1.28 -1.44
CA PRO A 19 24.03 1.08 -1.66
C PRO A 19 24.62 2.20 -2.52
N SER A 20 25.87 2.59 -2.24
CA SER A 20 26.58 3.62 -3.01
C SER A 20 26.65 3.25 -4.50
N ASP A 21 26.85 1.98 -4.78
CA ASP A 21 26.99 1.42 -6.14
C ASP A 21 25.67 1.43 -6.93
N CYS A 22 24.56 1.78 -6.26
CA CYS A 22 23.23 1.96 -6.84
C CYS A 22 22.79 3.42 -6.89
N ALA A 23 23.54 4.35 -6.26
CA ALA A 23 23.09 5.71 -5.97
C ALA A 23 22.79 6.53 -7.24
N ASP A 24 23.59 6.37 -8.29
CA ASP A 24 23.45 7.06 -9.58
C ASP A 24 22.20 6.62 -10.37
N ARG A 25 21.72 5.41 -10.11
CA ARG A 25 20.54 4.79 -10.73
C ARG A 25 19.24 5.04 -9.96
N VAL A 26 19.31 5.59 -8.75
CA VAL A 26 18.15 5.84 -7.90
C VAL A 26 17.87 7.34 -7.82
N ARG A 27 16.59 7.71 -8.01
CA ARG A 27 16.09 9.05 -7.73
C ARG A 27 15.11 8.99 -6.58
N ILE A 28 15.37 9.81 -5.56
CA ILE A 28 14.59 9.82 -4.32
C ILE A 28 13.76 11.09 -4.30
N VAL A 29 12.45 10.92 -4.14
CA VAL A 29 11.54 12.03 -3.83
C VAL A 29 10.95 11.75 -2.46
N VAL A 30 11.29 12.60 -1.49
CA VAL A 30 10.71 12.60 -0.15
C VAL A 30 9.53 13.57 -0.17
N VAL A 31 8.32 13.03 0.01
CA VAL A 31 7.10 13.83 0.14
C VAL A 31 6.79 13.99 1.62
N ASP A 32 7.18 15.15 2.13
CA ASP A 32 7.13 15.54 3.53
C ASP A 32 5.75 16.12 3.89
N GLN A 33 5.04 15.41 4.77
CA GLN A 33 3.70 15.78 5.25
C GLN A 33 3.74 16.35 6.68
N ASN A 34 4.92 16.68 7.21
CA ASN A 34 5.07 17.36 8.48
C ASN A 34 4.66 18.84 8.36
N ASP A 35 4.17 19.39 9.46
CA ASP A 35 3.87 20.80 9.63
C ASP A 35 5.05 21.61 10.19
N ASP A 36 6.22 20.99 10.33
CA ASP A 36 7.44 21.57 10.87
C ASP A 36 8.69 21.29 10.01
N ASP A 37 9.84 21.78 10.47
CA ASP A 37 11.14 21.70 9.79
C ASP A 37 12.01 20.51 10.20
N ARG A 38 11.45 19.49 10.88
CA ARG A 38 12.24 18.39 11.45
C ARG A 38 13.10 17.65 10.41
N LEU A 39 12.63 17.58 9.16
CA LEU A 39 13.33 16.87 8.09
C LEU A 39 14.43 17.69 7.41
N ILE A 40 14.43 19.02 7.52
CA ILE A 40 15.44 19.87 6.87
C ILE A 40 16.88 19.47 7.27
N PRO A 41 17.24 19.38 8.57
CA PRO A 41 18.60 19.00 8.95
C PRO A 41 18.94 17.56 8.56
N LEU A 42 17.96 16.64 8.64
CA LEU A 42 18.15 15.25 8.25
C LEU A 42 18.49 15.14 6.77
N LEU A 43 17.68 15.74 5.90
CA LEU A 43 17.84 15.66 4.45
C LEU A 43 19.11 16.37 3.98
N ALA A 44 19.51 17.47 4.63
CA ALA A 44 20.78 18.14 4.37
C ALA A 44 22.01 17.29 4.76
N SER A 45 21.86 16.32 5.66
CA SER A 45 22.93 15.41 6.10
C SER A 45 23.01 14.10 5.29
N VAL A 46 22.10 13.90 4.34
CA VAL A 46 22.10 12.71 3.48
C VAL A 46 23.35 12.74 2.60
N ARG A 47 23.88 11.55 2.33
CA ARG A 47 25.05 11.34 1.46
C ARG A 47 24.88 12.05 0.11
N ALA A 48 25.94 12.75 -0.33
CA ALA A 48 25.89 13.64 -1.49
C ALA A 48 25.79 12.92 -2.85
N ASP A 49 26.05 11.61 -2.89
CA ASP A 49 25.89 10.75 -4.06
C ASP A 49 24.42 10.40 -4.34
N LEU A 50 23.54 10.50 -3.34
CA LEU A 50 22.10 10.28 -3.56
C LEU A 50 21.43 11.51 -4.17
N SER A 51 20.76 11.29 -5.30
CA SER A 51 19.88 12.29 -5.90
C SER A 51 18.56 12.35 -5.15
N LEU A 52 18.45 13.28 -4.20
CA LEU A 52 17.28 13.47 -3.35
C LEU A 52 16.58 14.81 -3.63
N GLU A 53 15.26 14.74 -3.78
CA GLU A 53 14.37 15.90 -3.85
C GLU A 53 13.40 15.89 -2.67
N HIS A 54 13.18 17.06 -2.07
CA HIS A 54 12.28 17.27 -0.94
C HIS A 54 11.06 18.07 -1.38
N LEU A 55 9.87 17.46 -1.29
CA LEU A 55 8.59 18.10 -1.58
C LEU A 55 7.76 18.18 -0.30
N ARG A 56 7.60 19.38 0.26
CA ARG A 56 6.70 19.60 1.41
C ARG A 56 5.26 19.83 0.94
N VAL A 57 4.30 19.21 1.62
CA VAL A 57 2.87 19.32 1.31
C VAL A 57 2.02 19.68 2.53
N PRO A 58 0.93 20.45 2.36
CA PRO A 58 0.09 20.89 3.49
C PRO A 58 -1.00 19.86 3.85
N PHE A 59 -0.79 18.57 3.61
CA PHE A 59 -1.77 17.52 3.85
C PHE A 59 -1.13 16.23 4.35
N GLN A 60 -1.85 15.49 5.19
CA GLN A 60 -1.45 14.17 5.69
C GLN A 60 -2.30 13.08 5.01
N HIS A 61 -1.82 12.58 3.88
CA HIS A 61 -2.50 11.57 3.08
C HIS A 61 -1.50 10.79 2.19
N ALA A 62 -1.17 9.58 2.60
CA ALA A 62 -0.10 8.78 1.99
C ALA A 62 -0.32 8.51 0.49
N SER A 63 -1.52 8.08 0.08
CA SER A 63 -1.81 7.84 -1.35
C SER A 63 -1.67 9.11 -2.20
N ARG A 64 -2.14 10.27 -1.70
CA ARG A 64 -1.96 11.55 -2.40
C ARG A 64 -0.48 11.93 -2.50
N ALA A 65 0.28 11.74 -1.43
CA ALA A 65 1.72 12.01 -1.40
C ALA A 65 2.49 11.11 -2.38
N ARG A 66 2.22 9.79 -2.35
CA ARG A 66 2.80 8.81 -3.29
C ARG A 66 2.47 9.15 -4.75
N ASN A 67 1.22 9.51 -5.04
CA ASN A 67 0.80 9.93 -6.38
C ASN A 67 1.50 11.22 -6.84
N LEU A 68 1.65 12.21 -5.94
CA LEU A 68 2.37 13.44 -6.24
C LEU A 68 3.82 13.13 -6.61
N GLY A 69 4.50 12.32 -5.80
CA GLY A 69 5.88 11.89 -6.08
C GLY A 69 6.00 11.16 -7.43
N ALA A 70 5.08 10.23 -7.73
CA ALA A 70 5.11 9.48 -8.99
C ALA A 70 4.87 10.38 -10.23
N ARG A 71 4.02 11.40 -10.12
CA ARG A 71 3.80 12.39 -11.19
C ARG A 71 5.03 13.27 -11.40
N HIS A 72 5.67 13.68 -10.30
CA HIS A 72 6.89 14.49 -10.29
C HIS A 72 8.10 13.74 -10.85
N ALA A 73 8.19 12.44 -10.60
CA ALA A 73 9.28 11.60 -11.09
C ALA A 73 9.36 11.59 -12.63
N SER A 74 10.57 11.56 -13.16
CA SER A 74 10.85 11.37 -14.59
C SER A 74 11.33 9.95 -14.92
N THR A 75 11.49 9.08 -13.90
CA THR A 75 12.00 7.72 -14.05
C THR A 75 10.98 6.76 -14.67
N GLU A 76 11.49 5.73 -15.35
CA GLU A 76 10.68 4.69 -15.98
C GLU A 76 9.98 3.78 -14.95
N TRP A 77 10.65 3.49 -13.84
CA TRP A 77 10.13 2.73 -12.72
C TRP A 77 9.91 3.63 -11.50
N VAL A 78 8.87 3.33 -10.73
CA VAL A 78 8.61 3.95 -9.43
C VAL A 78 8.38 2.87 -8.37
N ALA A 79 8.85 3.16 -7.15
CA ALA A 79 8.65 2.34 -5.97
C ALA A 79 8.15 3.19 -4.81
N PHE A 80 7.47 2.56 -3.85
CA PHE A 80 6.80 3.23 -2.74
C PHE A 80 7.14 2.58 -1.39
N PRO A 81 8.42 2.45 -1.02
CA PRO A 81 8.78 1.94 0.29
C PRO A 81 8.16 2.79 1.39
N ASP A 82 7.73 2.15 2.46
CA ASP A 82 7.32 2.85 3.67
C ASP A 82 8.54 3.56 4.28
N ASP A 83 8.32 4.69 4.94
CA ASP A 83 9.38 5.53 5.52
C ASP A 83 10.07 4.90 6.74
N ASP A 84 9.63 3.71 7.15
CA ASP A 84 10.24 2.85 8.17
C ASP A 84 10.72 1.49 7.62
N ALA A 85 10.74 1.31 6.30
CA ALA A 85 11.35 0.13 5.65
C ALA A 85 12.83 0.36 5.31
N THR A 86 13.58 -0.72 5.10
CA THR A 86 15.02 -0.69 4.77
C THR A 86 15.29 -1.70 3.65
N PHE A 87 15.99 -1.31 2.58
CA PHE A 87 16.43 -2.26 1.56
C PHE A 87 17.53 -3.17 2.11
N LEU A 88 17.45 -4.48 1.86
CA LEU A 88 18.58 -5.37 2.12
C LEU A 88 19.68 -5.16 1.06
N PRO A 89 20.97 -5.46 1.37
CA PRO A 89 22.11 -5.07 0.52
C PRO A 89 21.98 -5.40 -0.96
N MET A 90 21.39 -6.56 -1.30
CA MET A 90 21.24 -7.01 -2.69
C MET A 90 19.93 -6.58 -3.35
N ALA A 91 18.98 -5.98 -2.62
CA ALA A 91 17.61 -5.82 -3.10
C ALA A 91 17.52 -4.95 -4.37
N LEU A 92 18.23 -3.83 -4.40
CA LEU A 92 18.24 -2.94 -5.57
C LEU A 92 19.01 -3.54 -6.75
N GLU A 93 20.12 -4.23 -6.51
CA GLU A 93 20.84 -4.95 -7.57
C GLU A 93 19.98 -6.03 -8.22
N ARG A 94 19.21 -6.78 -7.41
CA ARG A 94 18.25 -7.80 -7.90
C ARG A 94 17.14 -7.16 -8.72
N PHE A 95 16.61 -6.01 -8.30
CA PHE A 95 15.66 -5.25 -9.12
C PHE A 95 16.28 -4.81 -10.46
N PHE A 96 17.49 -4.25 -10.43
CA PHE A 96 18.19 -3.79 -11.62
C PHE A 96 18.52 -4.90 -12.63
N ALA A 97 18.67 -6.15 -12.18
CA ALA A 97 18.81 -7.29 -13.07
C ALA A 97 17.50 -7.62 -13.84
N LEU A 98 16.35 -7.12 -13.37
CA LEU A 98 15.02 -7.39 -13.91
C LEU A 98 14.39 -6.20 -14.64
N GLU A 99 14.86 -4.97 -14.42
CA GLU A 99 14.19 -3.74 -14.90
C GLU A 99 14.05 -3.63 -16.43
N ASN A 100 15.00 -4.22 -17.16
CA ASN A 100 15.07 -4.21 -18.64
C ASN A 100 14.28 -5.37 -19.28
N THR A 101 13.58 -6.16 -18.48
CA THR A 101 12.65 -7.16 -18.98
C THR A 101 11.33 -6.51 -19.39
N SER A 102 10.44 -7.30 -19.99
CA SER A 102 9.11 -6.82 -20.36
C SER A 102 8.11 -6.77 -19.19
N LEU A 103 8.58 -6.78 -17.93
CA LEU A 103 7.73 -6.72 -16.75
C LEU A 103 7.17 -5.30 -16.55
N ASP A 104 5.92 -5.24 -16.06
CA ASP A 104 5.22 -4.03 -15.68
C ASP A 104 5.26 -3.79 -14.17
N VAL A 105 5.25 -4.89 -13.39
CA VAL A 105 5.26 -4.87 -11.92
C VAL A 105 6.22 -5.93 -11.39
N ILE A 106 7.08 -5.53 -10.47
CA ILE A 106 7.99 -6.42 -9.74
C ILE A 106 7.71 -6.27 -8.24
N GLY A 107 7.35 -7.35 -7.57
CA GLY A 107 7.15 -7.42 -6.12
C GLY A 107 8.33 -8.11 -5.44
N GLY A 108 8.79 -7.53 -4.35
CA GLY A 108 9.72 -8.15 -3.40
C GLY A 108 9.03 -8.69 -2.17
N GLN A 109 9.83 -9.23 -1.26
CA GLN A 109 9.41 -9.80 0.02
C GLN A 109 9.72 -8.84 1.18
N ILE A 110 8.79 -8.71 2.11
CA ILE A 110 9.04 -8.07 3.40
C ILE A 110 9.57 -9.11 4.38
N VAL A 111 10.67 -8.78 5.04
CA VAL A 111 11.30 -9.61 6.08
C VAL A 111 11.35 -8.89 7.43
N ASP A 112 11.42 -9.67 8.51
CA ASP A 112 11.68 -9.17 9.86
C ASP A 112 13.17 -9.00 10.15
N GLU A 113 13.51 -8.67 11.40
CA GLU A 113 14.90 -8.43 11.82
C GLU A 113 15.78 -9.69 11.72
N ALA A 114 15.17 -10.87 11.82
CA ALA A 114 15.85 -12.15 11.65
C ALA A 114 15.98 -12.55 10.16
N GLY A 115 15.46 -11.74 9.24
CA GLY A 115 15.42 -12.04 7.81
C GLY A 115 14.34 -13.05 7.42
N ALA A 116 13.39 -13.36 8.31
CA ALA A 116 12.30 -14.27 8.01
C ALA A 116 11.13 -13.53 7.34
N PRO A 117 10.37 -14.17 6.44
CA PRO A 117 9.22 -13.55 5.78
C PRO A 117 8.19 -13.02 6.80
N HIS A 118 7.73 -11.77 6.62
CA HIS A 118 6.90 -11.05 7.60
C HIS A 118 5.63 -10.42 6.98
N LEU A 119 4.62 -10.09 7.79
CA LEU A 119 3.30 -9.53 7.41
C LEU A 119 2.30 -10.49 6.74
N ILE A 120 2.73 -11.28 5.76
CA ILE A 120 1.88 -12.24 5.03
C ILE A 120 2.57 -13.59 4.88
N ALA A 121 1.80 -14.61 4.47
CA ALA A 121 2.34 -15.95 4.19
C ALA A 121 3.00 -15.98 2.80
N TRP A 122 4.16 -15.35 2.67
CA TRP A 122 4.85 -15.22 1.39
C TRP A 122 5.12 -16.57 0.71
N LEU A 123 5.05 -16.58 -0.62
CA LEU A 123 5.63 -17.67 -1.40
C LEU A 123 7.16 -17.64 -1.28
N ASP A 124 7.77 -18.83 -1.31
CA ASP A 124 9.21 -19.04 -1.21
C ASP A 124 9.93 -19.14 -2.57
N HIS A 125 9.20 -18.90 -3.67
CA HIS A 125 9.69 -18.99 -5.04
C HIS A 125 9.12 -17.85 -5.90
N ASP A 126 9.76 -17.62 -7.04
CA ASP A 126 9.29 -16.66 -8.05
C ASP A 126 7.90 -17.05 -8.56
N ALA A 127 6.99 -16.09 -8.63
CA ALA A 127 5.62 -16.32 -9.07
C ALA A 127 5.05 -15.09 -9.78
N ALA A 128 4.08 -15.28 -10.67
CA ALA A 128 3.31 -14.15 -11.16
C ALA A 128 2.43 -13.56 -10.04
N ILE A 129 2.30 -12.24 -9.98
CA ILE A 129 1.34 -11.55 -9.12
C ILE A 129 0.00 -11.55 -9.84
N THR A 130 -0.91 -12.39 -9.38
CA THR A 130 -2.22 -12.62 -10.00
C THR A 130 -3.33 -12.39 -8.99
N ARG A 131 -4.57 -12.43 -9.46
CA ARG A 131 -5.76 -12.34 -8.60
C ARG A 131 -5.80 -13.41 -7.50
N ASP A 132 -5.13 -14.54 -7.72
CA ASP A 132 -5.12 -15.70 -6.83
C ASP A 132 -3.87 -15.76 -5.93
N THR A 133 -2.76 -15.17 -6.38
CA THR A 133 -1.49 -15.14 -5.63
C THR A 133 -1.27 -13.85 -4.85
N LEU A 134 -2.07 -12.80 -5.06
CA LEU A 134 -1.89 -11.47 -4.46
C LEU A 134 -1.68 -11.50 -2.95
N ASP A 135 -2.47 -12.30 -2.22
CA ASP A 135 -2.40 -12.41 -0.75
C ASP A 135 -1.08 -13.04 -0.23
N PHE A 136 -0.25 -13.58 -1.12
CA PHE A 136 1.00 -14.30 -0.81
C PHE A 136 2.23 -13.70 -1.52
N THR A 137 2.04 -12.64 -2.32
CA THR A 137 3.08 -12.12 -3.22
C THR A 137 3.18 -10.60 -3.25
N PHE A 138 2.30 -9.89 -2.54
CA PHE A 138 2.21 -8.44 -2.69
C PHE A 138 1.93 -7.71 -1.38
N VAL A 139 2.81 -6.76 -1.08
CA VAL A 139 2.61 -5.68 -0.11
C VAL A 139 3.08 -4.39 -0.78
N GLU A 140 2.34 -3.29 -0.62
CA GLU A 140 2.57 -2.04 -1.36
C GLU A 140 3.91 -1.36 -1.06
N SER A 141 4.59 -1.73 0.02
CA SER A 141 5.90 -1.19 0.36
C SER A 141 7.06 -1.93 -0.31
N SER A 142 6.83 -3.12 -0.88
CA SER A 142 7.88 -3.94 -1.53
C SER A 142 7.79 -4.01 -3.05
N PHE A 143 6.95 -3.21 -3.70
CA PHE A 143 6.76 -3.28 -5.15
C PHE A 143 7.40 -2.13 -5.93
N PHE A 144 7.75 -2.45 -7.17
CA PHE A 144 8.22 -1.57 -8.22
C PHE A 144 7.22 -1.69 -9.37
N ILE A 145 6.85 -0.56 -9.97
CA ILE A 145 5.90 -0.52 -11.08
C ILE A 145 6.38 0.45 -12.13
N ARG A 146 6.17 0.11 -13.41
CA ARG A 146 6.35 1.03 -14.53
C ARG A 146 5.51 2.29 -14.30
N ARG A 147 6.15 3.45 -14.37
CA ARG A 147 5.53 4.75 -14.06
C ARG A 147 4.31 5.01 -14.94
N ASP A 148 4.42 4.72 -16.22
CA ASP A 148 3.32 4.90 -17.17
C ASP A 148 2.14 3.97 -16.84
N VAL A 149 2.39 2.71 -16.46
CA VAL A 149 1.36 1.76 -15.99
C VAL A 149 0.68 2.28 -14.72
N PHE A 150 1.45 2.80 -13.76
CA PHE A 150 0.90 3.38 -12.54
C PHE A 150 0.03 4.62 -12.82
N LEU A 151 0.51 5.55 -13.66
CA LEU A 151 -0.19 6.81 -13.94
C LEU A 151 -1.41 6.65 -14.85
N ARG A 152 -1.44 5.61 -15.68
CA ARG A 152 -2.56 5.30 -16.58
C ARG A 152 -3.90 5.09 -15.87
N ILE A 153 -3.85 4.61 -14.63
CA ILE A 153 -5.02 4.45 -13.76
C ILE A 153 -5.06 5.51 -12.64
N ASP A 154 -4.42 6.66 -12.84
CA ASP A 154 -4.30 7.76 -11.89
C ASP A 154 -3.58 7.44 -10.56
N GLY A 155 -2.81 6.34 -10.54
CA GLY A 155 -2.06 5.90 -9.37
C GLY A 155 -2.95 5.29 -8.27
N PHE A 156 -2.60 5.51 -7.01
CA PHE A 156 -3.40 5.08 -5.86
C PHE A 156 -4.71 5.87 -5.77
N ASP A 157 -5.81 5.23 -5.40
CA ASP A 157 -7.08 5.94 -5.19
C ASP A 157 -7.04 6.72 -3.86
N PRO A 158 -7.31 8.05 -3.85
CA PRO A 158 -7.35 8.84 -2.62
C PRO A 158 -8.44 8.44 -1.62
N LEU A 159 -9.32 7.50 -1.94
CA LEU A 159 -10.23 6.90 -0.96
C LEU A 159 -9.53 5.94 -0.01
N PHE A 160 -8.40 5.36 -0.43
CA PHE A 160 -7.68 4.31 0.31
C PHE A 160 -6.30 4.77 0.78
N GLY A 161 -5.82 4.16 1.87
CA GLY A 161 -4.49 4.37 2.46
C GLY A 161 -4.43 5.34 3.65
N PRO A 162 -3.29 5.42 4.37
CA PRO A 162 -3.18 6.27 5.56
C PRO A 162 -3.56 7.73 5.30
N GLY A 163 -4.42 8.29 6.16
CA GLY A 163 -4.98 9.64 6.02
C GLY A 163 -6.20 9.75 5.10
N ALA A 164 -6.59 8.66 4.42
CA ALA A 164 -7.77 8.60 3.57
C ALA A 164 -9.05 8.22 4.36
N PRO A 165 -10.26 8.40 3.77
CA PRO A 165 -11.51 7.91 4.35
C PRO A 165 -11.50 6.41 4.70
N PHE A 166 -10.82 5.59 3.88
CA PHE A 166 -10.59 4.16 4.14
C PHE A 166 -9.08 3.94 4.37
N PRO A 167 -8.62 3.84 5.62
CA PRO A 167 -7.22 4.10 5.97
C PRO A 167 -6.21 2.97 5.68
N ALA A 168 -6.49 2.09 4.71
CA ALA A 168 -5.60 1.02 4.23
C ALA A 168 -6.09 0.48 2.86
N ALA A 169 -5.54 -0.65 2.41
CA ALA A 169 -5.93 -1.40 1.21
C ALA A 169 -5.66 -0.72 -0.14
N GLU A 170 -4.84 0.34 -0.15
CA GLU A 170 -4.48 1.09 -1.36
C GLU A 170 -3.74 0.23 -2.39
N GLY A 171 -2.87 -0.68 -1.95
CA GLY A 171 -2.10 -1.56 -2.83
C GLY A 171 -2.96 -2.64 -3.50
N ALA A 172 -3.78 -3.32 -2.72
CA ALA A 172 -4.71 -4.31 -3.25
C ALA A 172 -5.73 -3.67 -4.21
N ASP A 173 -6.18 -2.45 -3.91
CA ASP A 173 -7.03 -1.66 -4.79
C ASP A 173 -6.34 -1.31 -6.12
N LEU A 174 -5.09 -0.85 -6.06
CA LEU A 174 -4.27 -0.54 -7.24
C LEU A 174 -4.16 -1.75 -8.17
N MET A 175 -3.71 -2.90 -7.65
CA MET A 175 -3.53 -4.12 -8.46
C MET A 175 -4.85 -4.58 -9.09
N ARG A 176 -5.97 -4.49 -8.35
CA ARG A 176 -7.29 -4.81 -8.89
C ARG A 176 -7.68 -3.88 -10.04
N ARG A 177 -7.47 -2.57 -9.89
CA ARG A 177 -7.75 -1.60 -10.97
C ARG A 177 -6.90 -1.86 -12.21
N LEU A 178 -5.61 -2.15 -12.05
CA LEU A 178 -4.73 -2.52 -13.17
C LEU A 178 -5.27 -3.73 -13.95
N TRP A 179 -5.65 -4.81 -13.25
CA TRP A 179 -6.24 -5.98 -13.93
C TRP A 179 -7.63 -5.75 -14.52
N HIS A 180 -8.29 -4.63 -14.20
CA HIS A 180 -9.59 -4.27 -14.76
C HIS A 180 -9.49 -3.39 -16.00
N GLU A 181 -8.35 -2.74 -16.21
CA GLU A 181 -8.07 -1.94 -17.39
C GLU A 181 -7.96 -2.78 -18.68
N GLY A 182 -7.88 -4.11 -18.57
CA GLY A 182 -7.92 -5.03 -19.70
C GLY A 182 -6.57 -5.24 -20.39
N THR A 183 -5.50 -4.61 -19.92
CA THR A 183 -4.14 -4.87 -20.40
C THR A 183 -3.57 -6.13 -19.74
N ALA A 184 -2.87 -6.97 -20.52
CA ALA A 184 -2.15 -8.13 -19.98
C ALA A 184 -0.93 -7.67 -19.17
N LEU A 185 -1.15 -7.40 -17.88
CA LEU A 185 -0.11 -6.98 -16.94
C LEU A 185 0.93 -8.09 -16.73
N ARG A 186 2.19 -7.81 -17.05
CA ARG A 186 3.31 -8.74 -16.85
C ARG A 186 3.90 -8.49 -15.47
N THR A 187 3.71 -9.44 -14.58
CA THR A 187 4.06 -9.28 -13.17
C THR A 187 5.01 -10.37 -12.70
N LEU A 188 5.93 -10.02 -11.82
CA LEU A 188 6.79 -10.97 -11.12
C LEU A 188 6.82 -10.63 -9.63
N TYR A 189 6.62 -11.61 -8.78
CA TYR A 189 7.09 -11.60 -7.41
C TYR A 189 8.36 -12.44 -7.33
N THR A 190 9.37 -11.94 -6.61
CA THR A 190 10.58 -12.70 -6.29
C THR A 190 10.98 -12.50 -4.82
N PRO A 191 11.27 -13.58 -4.07
CA PRO A 191 11.78 -13.47 -2.70
C PRO A 191 13.24 -12.98 -2.67
N SER A 192 13.89 -12.80 -3.82
CA SER A 192 15.28 -12.31 -3.90
C SER A 192 15.43 -10.80 -3.68
N ILE A 193 14.34 -10.03 -3.88
CA ILE A 193 14.29 -8.60 -3.55
C ILE A 193 13.67 -8.48 -2.17
N GLN A 194 14.45 -8.08 -1.17
CA GLN A 194 14.01 -8.09 0.22
C GLN A 194 14.08 -6.69 0.84
N LEU A 195 13.03 -6.33 1.58
CA LEU A 195 13.01 -5.13 2.41
C LEU A 195 12.71 -5.55 3.85
N TYR A 196 13.50 -5.05 4.79
CA TYR A 196 13.18 -5.14 6.20
C TYR A 196 12.06 -4.15 6.53
N HIS A 197 11.06 -4.61 7.29
CA HIS A 197 10.06 -3.74 7.90
C HIS A 197 9.94 -4.09 9.38
N PRO A 198 10.06 -3.11 10.30
CA PRO A 198 9.97 -3.37 11.73
C PRO A 198 8.59 -3.91 12.11
N GLU A 199 8.57 -4.80 13.11
CA GLU A 199 7.33 -5.36 13.61
C GLU A 199 6.45 -4.23 14.17
N LYS A 200 5.22 -4.14 13.64
CA LYS A 200 4.28 -3.13 14.11
C LYS A 200 3.68 -3.59 15.44
N SER A 201 3.38 -2.64 16.35
CA SER A 201 2.81 -2.91 17.69
C SER A 201 1.78 -4.05 17.73
N THR A 202 1.89 -4.97 18.67
CA THR A 202 0.97 -6.13 18.76
C THR A 202 -0.48 -5.68 18.93
N ASP A 203 -1.43 -6.49 18.47
CA ASP A 203 -2.87 -6.25 18.58
C ASP A 203 -3.39 -6.22 20.04
N GLU A 204 -2.51 -6.44 21.00
CA GLU A 204 -2.76 -6.38 22.45
C GLU A 204 -2.58 -4.95 23.00
N THR A 205 -1.86 -4.11 22.27
CA THR A 205 -1.69 -2.69 22.59
C THR A 205 -2.88 -1.86 22.09
N PRO A 206 -3.17 -0.69 22.70
CA PRO A 206 -4.17 0.24 22.15
C PRO A 206 -3.90 0.61 20.69
N THR A 207 -2.64 0.88 20.35
CA THR A 207 -2.19 1.22 19.00
C THR A 207 -2.40 0.08 18.02
N GLY A 208 -2.05 -1.15 18.38
CA GLY A 208 -2.29 -2.33 17.55
C GLY A 208 -3.79 -2.60 17.34
N ARG A 209 -4.61 -2.46 18.39
CA ARG A 209 -6.07 -2.59 18.26
C ARG A 209 -6.67 -1.57 17.30
N ASP A 210 -6.24 -0.32 17.38
CA ASP A 210 -6.71 0.73 16.48
C ASP A 210 -6.29 0.45 15.04
N ARG A 211 -5.05 0.04 14.83
CA ARG A 211 -4.54 -0.42 13.52
C ARG A 211 -5.42 -1.53 12.94
N VAL A 212 -5.70 -2.59 13.68
CA VAL A 212 -6.56 -3.70 13.24
C VAL A 212 -7.96 -3.23 12.85
N ARG A 213 -8.55 -2.31 13.63
CA ARG A 213 -9.88 -1.74 13.31
C ARG A 213 -9.86 -0.95 12.01
N ARG A 214 -8.82 -0.14 11.79
CA ARG A 214 -8.61 0.62 10.55
C ARG A 214 -8.46 -0.31 9.35
N PHE A 215 -7.65 -1.37 9.46
CA PHE A 215 -7.53 -2.39 8.42
C PHE A 215 -8.85 -3.09 8.12
N ALA A 216 -9.57 -3.54 9.15
CA ALA A 216 -10.86 -4.19 8.96
C ALA A 216 -11.86 -3.28 8.23
N PHE A 217 -11.93 -2.01 8.65
CA PHE A 217 -12.78 -1.00 8.02
C PHE A 217 -12.42 -0.77 6.54
N ALA A 218 -11.14 -0.61 6.23
CA ALA A 218 -10.70 -0.44 4.84
C ALA A 218 -10.94 -1.69 3.99
N GLU A 219 -10.72 -2.89 4.54
CA GLU A 219 -10.96 -4.15 3.82
C GLU A 219 -12.45 -4.33 3.46
N GLY A 220 -13.35 -3.96 4.37
CA GLY A 220 -14.78 -3.95 4.08
C GLY A 220 -15.14 -3.05 2.90
N ALA A 221 -14.59 -1.84 2.88
CA ALA A 221 -14.78 -0.89 1.78
C ALA A 221 -14.17 -1.39 0.47
N PHE A 222 -12.98 -2.02 0.51
CA PHE A 222 -12.35 -2.65 -0.63
C PHE A 222 -13.23 -3.77 -1.22
N VAL A 223 -13.79 -4.64 -0.38
CA VAL A 223 -14.71 -5.70 -0.84
C VAL A 223 -15.98 -5.10 -1.45
N ALA A 224 -16.54 -4.06 -0.85
CA ALA A 224 -17.72 -3.36 -1.39
C ALA A 224 -17.43 -2.73 -2.76
N ARG A 225 -16.27 -2.08 -2.91
CA ARG A 225 -15.81 -1.48 -4.17
C ARG A 225 -15.73 -2.49 -5.29
N HIS A 226 -15.09 -3.62 -5.03
CA HIS A 226 -14.80 -4.62 -6.04
C HIS A 226 -15.83 -5.76 -6.06
N LEU A 227 -16.99 -5.59 -5.41
CA LEU A 227 -18.00 -6.66 -5.23
C LEU A 227 -18.48 -7.29 -6.54
N ARG A 228 -18.56 -6.50 -7.62
CA ARG A 228 -19.01 -6.98 -8.95
C ARG A 228 -17.99 -7.87 -9.65
N VAL A 229 -16.72 -7.75 -9.28
CA VAL A 229 -15.59 -8.32 -10.02
C VAL A 229 -14.74 -9.28 -9.19
N LEU A 230 -14.88 -9.25 -7.86
CA LEU A 230 -14.22 -10.19 -6.97
C LEU A 230 -14.83 -11.59 -7.11
N PRO A 231 -14.00 -12.65 -7.07
CA PRO A 231 -14.50 -14.00 -7.02
C PRO A 231 -15.25 -14.19 -5.69
N LYS A 232 -16.55 -14.49 -5.77
CA LYS A 232 -17.45 -14.55 -4.60
C LYS A 232 -17.06 -15.67 -3.64
N ALA A 233 -16.62 -16.82 -4.15
CA ALA A 233 -16.32 -17.99 -3.33
C ALA A 233 -15.13 -17.77 -2.37
N PRO A 234 -13.95 -17.27 -2.79
CA PRO A 234 -12.87 -16.91 -1.87
C PRO A 234 -13.26 -15.86 -0.82
N VAL A 235 -13.99 -14.82 -1.22
CA VAL A 235 -14.48 -13.78 -0.29
C VAL A 235 -15.41 -14.39 0.75
N LEU A 236 -16.38 -15.20 0.32
CA LEU A 236 -17.31 -15.89 1.21
C LEU A 236 -16.58 -16.86 2.13
N ARG A 237 -15.61 -17.63 1.62
CA ARG A 237 -14.78 -18.54 2.43
C ARG A 237 -14.03 -17.77 3.51
N LYS A 238 -13.37 -16.65 3.19
CA LYS A 238 -12.69 -15.80 4.18
C LYS A 238 -13.67 -15.30 5.25
N LEU A 239 -14.87 -14.87 4.84
CA LEU A 239 -15.90 -14.42 5.78
C LEU A 239 -16.40 -15.55 6.69
N VAL A 240 -16.68 -16.73 6.14
CA VAL A 240 -17.10 -17.92 6.90
C VAL A 240 -16.02 -18.33 7.91
N LEU A 241 -14.75 -18.37 7.50
CA LEU A 241 -13.64 -18.69 8.42
C LEU A 241 -13.52 -17.67 9.55
N ARG A 242 -13.73 -16.37 9.27
CA ARG A 242 -13.73 -15.32 10.31
C ARG A 242 -14.90 -15.47 11.28
N ILE A 243 -16.11 -15.73 10.78
CA ILE A 243 -17.30 -15.98 11.60
C ILE A 243 -17.13 -17.25 12.44
N GLY A 244 -16.70 -18.35 11.83
CA GLY A 244 -16.38 -19.59 12.55
C GLY A 244 -15.31 -19.36 13.62
N GLY A 245 -14.30 -18.54 13.32
CA GLY A 245 -13.29 -18.12 14.28
C GLY A 245 -13.84 -17.37 15.50
N VAL A 246 -14.94 -16.61 15.36
CA VAL A 246 -15.66 -15.99 16.49
C VAL A 246 -16.37 -17.04 17.32
N CYS A 247 -17.00 -18.03 16.68
CA CYS A 247 -17.72 -19.10 17.37
C CYS A 247 -16.79 -20.04 18.15
N LEU A 248 -15.58 -20.29 17.62
CA LEU A 248 -14.61 -21.25 18.16
C LEU A 248 -13.65 -20.65 19.21
N THR A 249 -13.63 -19.33 19.40
CA THR A 249 -12.75 -18.69 20.39
C THR A 249 -13.53 -18.15 21.59
N ARG A 250 -12.86 -18.06 22.74
CA ARG A 250 -13.43 -17.53 23.99
C ARG A 250 -12.71 -16.24 24.42
N SER A 251 -13.24 -15.63 25.48
CA SER A 251 -12.67 -14.46 26.18
C SER A 251 -12.30 -13.30 25.25
N GLU A 252 -11.13 -12.69 25.46
CA GLU A 252 -10.67 -11.49 24.77
C GLU A 252 -10.42 -11.75 23.28
N LYS A 253 -9.94 -12.95 22.91
CA LYS A 253 -9.74 -13.34 21.50
C LYS A 253 -11.05 -13.28 20.71
N ARG A 254 -12.16 -13.71 21.30
CA ARG A 254 -13.49 -13.59 20.68
C ARG A 254 -13.88 -12.12 20.48
N ARG A 255 -13.69 -11.28 21.50
CA ARG A 255 -14.00 -9.83 21.44
C ARG A 255 -13.21 -9.14 20.32
N ARG A 256 -11.92 -9.46 20.17
CA ARG A 256 -11.06 -8.92 19.10
C ARG A 256 -11.58 -9.32 17.71
N LYS A 257 -11.95 -10.59 17.51
CA LYS A 257 -12.54 -11.05 16.23
C LYS A 257 -13.91 -10.43 15.93
N ILE A 258 -14.76 -10.23 16.93
CA ILE A 258 -16.04 -9.50 16.77
C ILE A 258 -15.78 -8.06 16.35
N ALA A 259 -14.86 -7.36 17.02
CA ALA A 259 -14.50 -5.99 16.68
C ALA A 259 -13.98 -5.86 15.24
N TYR A 260 -13.19 -6.84 14.80
CA TYR A 260 -12.75 -6.93 13.41
C TYR A 260 -13.94 -7.07 12.43
N LEU A 261 -14.84 -8.04 12.64
CA LEU A 261 -16.02 -8.22 11.77
C LEU A 261 -16.92 -6.98 11.76
N ALA A 262 -17.12 -6.34 12.92
CA ALA A 262 -17.89 -5.10 13.01
C ALA A 262 -17.22 -3.97 12.19
N GLY A 263 -15.89 -3.83 12.29
CA GLY A 263 -15.11 -2.91 11.46
C GLY A 263 -15.29 -3.17 9.97
N PHE A 264 -15.16 -4.44 9.56
CA PHE A 264 -15.39 -4.89 8.19
C PHE A 264 -16.76 -4.50 7.65
N PHE A 265 -17.85 -4.87 8.33
CA PHE A 265 -19.19 -4.52 7.84
C PHE A 265 -19.44 -3.01 7.86
N ARG A 266 -18.93 -2.28 8.86
CA ARG A 266 -19.01 -0.81 8.89
C ARG A 266 -18.35 -0.19 7.66
N GLY A 267 -17.17 -0.69 7.28
CA GLY A 267 -16.45 -0.26 6.09
C GLY A 267 -17.19 -0.56 4.80
N PHE A 268 -17.71 -1.79 4.69
CA PHE A 268 -18.49 -2.24 3.55
C PHE A 268 -19.68 -1.31 3.29
N PHE A 269 -20.52 -1.08 4.31
CA PHE A 269 -21.69 -0.22 4.16
C PHE A 269 -21.32 1.25 3.99
N ALA A 270 -20.28 1.75 4.67
CA ALA A 270 -19.80 3.12 4.49
C ALA A 270 -19.42 3.41 3.03
N TYR A 271 -18.74 2.48 2.36
CA TYR A 271 -18.44 2.61 0.94
C TYR A 271 -19.70 2.63 0.06
N ILE A 272 -20.65 1.73 0.29
CA ILE A 272 -21.92 1.72 -0.45
C ILE A 272 -22.69 3.04 -0.27
N HIS A 273 -22.74 3.57 0.94
CA HIS A 273 -23.36 4.87 1.22
C HIS A 273 -22.66 6.01 0.49
N LEU A 274 -21.31 6.02 0.50
CA LEU A 274 -20.52 7.01 -0.24
C LEU A 274 -20.82 6.98 -1.74
N GLN A 275 -20.89 5.79 -2.35
CA GLN A 275 -21.20 5.65 -3.78
C GLN A 275 -22.62 6.14 -4.11
N ARG A 276 -23.61 5.82 -3.26
CA ARG A 276 -24.98 6.32 -3.43
C ARG A 276 -25.06 7.85 -3.31
N ALA A 277 -24.29 8.45 -2.40
CA ALA A 277 -24.24 9.90 -2.25
C ALA A 277 -23.64 10.57 -3.50
N ARG A 278 -22.56 10.02 -4.07
CA ARG A 278 -21.96 10.53 -5.31
C ARG A 278 -22.93 10.49 -6.50
N LEU A 279 -23.62 9.37 -6.69
CA LEU A 279 -24.61 9.22 -7.76
C LEU A 279 -25.80 10.21 -7.64
N ARG A 280 -26.17 10.61 -6.42
CA ARG A 280 -27.22 11.62 -6.18
C ARG A 280 -26.78 13.05 -6.52
N ILE A 281 -25.48 13.34 -6.38
CA ILE A 281 -24.92 14.66 -6.72
C ILE A 281 -24.76 14.78 -8.24
N GLU A 282 -24.42 13.69 -8.93
CA GLU A 282 -24.24 13.64 -10.39
C GLU A 282 -25.56 13.61 -11.18
N GLN A 283 -26.69 13.31 -10.53
CA GLN A 283 -28.03 13.41 -11.11
C GLN A 283 -28.81 14.54 -10.43
N PRO A 284 -28.70 15.81 -10.89
CA PRO A 284 -29.56 16.86 -10.37
C PRO A 284 -31.01 16.48 -10.69
N SER A 285 -31.87 16.59 -9.67
CA SER A 285 -33.30 16.35 -9.76
C SER A 285 -33.88 17.08 -10.98
N TYR A 286 -34.34 16.31 -11.97
CA TYR A 286 -35.20 16.83 -13.02
C TYR A 286 -36.52 17.22 -12.35
N GLU A 287 -36.69 18.49 -12.00
CA GLU A 287 -38.02 19.05 -11.72
C GLU A 287 -38.75 19.13 -13.06
N PRO A 288 -39.86 18.39 -13.25
CA PRO A 288 -40.69 18.60 -14.42
C PRO A 288 -41.30 20.00 -14.30
N GLU A 289 -41.02 20.88 -15.27
CA GLU A 289 -41.71 22.15 -15.41
C GLU A 289 -43.22 21.89 -15.35
N GLN A 290 -43.87 22.44 -14.32
CA GLN A 290 -45.32 22.45 -14.20
C GLN A 290 -45.88 23.24 -15.39
N ARG A 291 -46.60 22.56 -16.27
CA ARG A 291 -47.52 23.15 -17.24
C ARG A 291 -48.95 22.97 -16.78
#